data_AF-A0A2R6LVX3-F1
#
_entry.id   AF-A0A2R6LVX3-F1
#
_cell.length_a   1.000
_cell.length_b   1.000
_cell.length_c   1.000
_cell.angle_alpha   90.00
_cell.angle_beta   90.00
_cell.angle_gamma   90.00
#
_symmetry.space_group_name_H-M   'P 1'
#
loop_
_entity.id
_entity.type
_entity.pdbx_description
1 polymer ?
#
loop_
_entity_poly.entity_id
_entity_poly.type
_entity_poly.pdbx_seq_one_letter_code
_entity_poly.pdbx_strand_id
1 'polypeptide(L)'
;VDHLREYGVSVDQVDIDGEFLAMARNRTFFTQFNDGAYEYDRLNTTVGDAFTHLRHSEEQYDLVLLDVPGARSDDSLSLYSREFYSLLRDHLTDRGVVATWTYSPYFFAQHNKAYVNTVRAAGFVHHLEYSVYHDLDGDGYRERGERFYVLSDGPRPTPDLSRAASPYLNETAPRYAERTWEWNRFPHYRGVEPNSVFDPNYDLIVDP
;
A
#
# COMPACT_ATOMS: atom_id res chain seq x y z
N VAL A 1 8.20 -12.18 1.85
CA VAL A 1 7.70 -13.52 1.42
C VAL A 1 7.93 -14.57 2.50
N ASP A 2 9.00 -14.54 3.29
CA ASP A 2 9.30 -15.59 4.27
C ASP A 2 8.15 -16.02 5.18
N HIS A 3 7.55 -15.09 5.93
CA HIS A 3 6.39 -15.44 6.76
C HIS A 3 5.15 -15.84 5.95
N LEU A 4 5.03 -15.36 4.71
CA LEU A 4 3.97 -15.76 3.79
C LEU A 4 4.13 -17.23 3.35
N ARG A 5 5.37 -17.73 3.26
CA ARG A 5 5.66 -19.15 2.95
C ARG A 5 5.09 -20.10 4.00
N GLU A 6 5.18 -19.72 5.28
CA GLU A 6 4.66 -20.51 6.40
C GLU A 6 3.16 -20.78 6.28
N TYR A 7 2.43 -19.87 5.64
CA TYR A 7 1.00 -19.98 5.40
C TYR A 7 0.64 -20.51 4.00
N GLY A 8 1.64 -20.81 3.17
CA GLY A 8 1.42 -21.34 1.81
C GLY A 8 0.64 -20.38 0.92
N VAL A 9 0.77 -19.06 1.08
CA VAL A 9 0.02 -18.11 0.26
C VAL A 9 0.61 -18.00 -1.15
N SER A 10 -0.22 -17.78 -2.15
CA SER A 10 0.25 -17.39 -3.49
C SER A 10 0.52 -15.89 -3.53
N VAL A 11 1.58 -15.48 -4.23
CA VAL A 11 2.00 -14.07 -4.32
C VAL A 11 2.19 -13.69 -5.78
N ASP A 12 1.42 -12.71 -6.25
CA ASP A 12 1.69 -12.00 -7.50
C ASP A 12 2.42 -10.69 -7.18
N GLN A 13 3.60 -10.52 -7.76
CA GLN A 13 4.37 -9.28 -7.71
C GLN A 13 4.34 -8.63 -9.10
N VAL A 14 3.82 -7.41 -9.19
CA VAL A 14 3.78 -6.62 -10.43
C VAL A 14 4.64 -5.39 -10.25
N ASP A 15 5.63 -5.21 -11.11
CA ASP A 15 6.51 -4.04 -11.08
C ASP A 15 6.82 -3.60 -12.52
N ILE A 16 6.84 -2.29 -12.76
CA ILE A 16 7.13 -1.74 -14.09
C ILE A 16 8.61 -1.88 -14.45
N ASP A 17 9.50 -1.92 -13.45
CA ASP A 17 10.94 -1.93 -13.64
C ASP A 17 11.52 -3.37 -13.61
N GLY A 18 11.59 -3.98 -14.78
CA GLY A 18 12.21 -5.29 -14.95
C GLY A 18 13.71 -5.33 -14.67
N GLU A 19 14.42 -4.21 -14.83
CA GLU A 19 15.85 -4.14 -14.49
C GLU A 19 16.04 -4.16 -12.98
N PHE A 20 15.22 -3.42 -12.24
CA PHE A 20 15.22 -3.44 -10.78
C PHE A 20 14.90 -4.85 -10.25
N LEU A 21 13.87 -5.52 -10.77
CA LEU A 21 13.56 -6.91 -10.40
C LEU A 21 14.74 -7.87 -10.70
N ALA A 22 15.39 -7.71 -11.85
CA ALA A 22 16.56 -8.51 -12.20
C ALA A 22 17.75 -8.24 -11.26
N MET A 23 17.96 -6.99 -10.85
CA MET A 23 18.97 -6.63 -9.87
C MET A 23 18.64 -7.19 -8.48
N ALA A 24 17.39 -7.02 -8.03
CA ALA A 24 16.90 -7.52 -6.75
C ALA A 24 17.09 -9.02 -6.62
N ARG A 25 16.94 -9.76 -7.72
CA ARG A 25 17.13 -11.21 -7.78
C ARG A 25 18.58 -11.67 -7.85
N ASN A 26 19.44 -10.95 -8.58
CA ASN A 26 20.76 -11.49 -8.98
C ASN A 26 21.97 -10.78 -8.37
N ARG A 27 21.81 -9.56 -7.84
CA ARG A 27 22.93 -8.79 -7.28
C ARG A 27 23.07 -9.08 -5.79
N THR A 28 24.26 -9.47 -5.37
CA THR A 28 24.60 -9.78 -3.96
C THR A 28 24.16 -8.68 -2.98
N PHE A 29 24.28 -7.41 -3.40
CA PHE A 29 23.84 -6.29 -2.58
C PHE A 29 22.32 -6.30 -2.29
N PHE A 30 21.47 -6.71 -3.23
CA PHE A 30 20.02 -6.75 -2.99
C PHE A 30 19.56 -8.08 -2.41
N THR A 31 20.20 -9.20 -2.77
CA THR A 31 19.82 -10.53 -2.26
C THR A 31 19.97 -10.66 -0.75
N GLN A 32 20.80 -9.84 -0.11
CA GLN A 32 20.92 -9.81 1.35
C GLN A 32 19.66 -9.26 2.06
N PHE A 33 18.74 -8.61 1.34
CA PHE A 33 17.54 -7.97 1.90
C PHE A 33 16.24 -8.67 1.55
N ASN A 34 16.25 -9.65 0.64
CA ASN A 34 15.03 -10.28 0.16
C ASN A 34 14.77 -11.67 0.76
N ASP A 35 15.66 -12.17 1.62
CA ASP A 35 15.60 -13.48 2.26
C ASP A 35 15.30 -14.64 1.28
N GLY A 36 15.88 -14.55 0.09
CA GLY A 36 15.67 -15.53 -0.97
C GLY A 36 14.24 -15.57 -1.49
N ALA A 37 13.45 -14.48 -1.40
CA ALA A 37 12.04 -14.43 -1.80
C ALA A 37 11.76 -15.04 -3.18
N TYR A 38 12.67 -14.84 -4.15
CA TYR A 38 12.60 -15.38 -5.51
C TYR A 38 12.74 -16.90 -5.64
N GLU A 39 13.08 -17.59 -4.56
CA GLU A 39 13.11 -19.06 -4.48
C GLU A 39 11.74 -19.64 -4.08
N TYR A 40 10.76 -18.78 -3.77
CA TYR A 40 9.43 -19.25 -3.41
C TYR A 40 8.69 -19.75 -4.64
N ASP A 41 8.25 -21.00 -4.61
CA ASP A 41 7.57 -21.67 -5.73
C ASP A 41 6.17 -21.08 -6.03
N ARG A 42 5.58 -20.35 -5.08
CA ARG A 42 4.29 -19.64 -5.23
C ARG A 42 4.44 -18.13 -5.44
N LEU A 43 5.65 -17.64 -5.72
CA LEU A 43 5.86 -16.27 -6.18
C LEU A 43 5.81 -16.22 -7.71
N ASN A 44 4.89 -15.43 -8.24
CA ASN A 44 4.79 -15.11 -9.65
C ASN A 44 5.11 -13.63 -9.85
N THR A 45 6.10 -13.34 -10.70
CA THR A 45 6.54 -11.95 -10.94
C THR A 45 6.19 -11.54 -12.36
N THR A 46 5.48 -10.43 -12.49
CA THR A 46 5.11 -9.81 -13.76
C THR A 46 5.83 -8.47 -13.91
N VAL A 47 6.61 -8.32 -14.99
CA VAL A 47 7.14 -7.01 -15.38
C VAL A 47 6.07 -6.27 -16.18
N GLY A 48 5.52 -5.20 -15.64
CA GLY A 48 4.49 -4.43 -16.29
C GLY A 48 3.84 -3.38 -15.39
N ASP A 49 3.05 -2.52 -16.03
CA ASP A 49 2.24 -1.52 -15.34
C ASP A 49 1.08 -2.17 -14.56
N ALA A 50 0.95 -1.83 -13.27
CA ALA A 50 -0.05 -2.41 -12.39
C ALA A 50 -1.49 -2.09 -12.83
N PHE A 51 -1.73 -0.89 -13.38
CA PHE A 51 -3.04 -0.52 -13.91
C PHE A 51 -3.43 -1.45 -15.06
N THR A 52 -2.51 -1.63 -16.00
CA THR A 52 -2.68 -2.51 -17.17
C THR A 52 -2.80 -3.98 -16.77
N HIS A 53 -2.06 -4.42 -15.77
CA HIS A 53 -2.15 -5.78 -15.25
C HIS A 53 -3.56 -6.06 -14.71
N LEU A 54 -4.09 -5.22 -13.81
CA LEU A 54 -5.42 -5.41 -13.25
C LEU A 54 -6.50 -5.38 -14.34
N ARG A 55 -6.43 -4.46 -15.31
CA ARG A 55 -7.39 -4.42 -16.43
C ARG A 55 -7.51 -5.71 -17.24
N HIS A 56 -6.47 -6.54 -17.28
CA HIS A 56 -6.42 -7.77 -18.07
C HIS A 56 -6.46 -9.04 -17.22
N SER A 57 -6.42 -8.90 -15.90
CA SER A 57 -6.49 -10.02 -14.97
C SER A 57 -7.94 -10.34 -14.63
N GLU A 58 -8.22 -11.59 -14.26
CA GLU A 58 -9.47 -11.99 -13.60
C GLU A 58 -9.23 -12.43 -12.15
N GLU A 59 -7.97 -12.34 -11.67
CA GLU A 59 -7.56 -12.80 -10.35
C GLU A 59 -8.16 -11.92 -9.24
N GLN A 60 -8.51 -12.54 -8.12
CA GLN A 60 -8.96 -11.83 -6.92
C GLN A 60 -7.99 -12.04 -5.77
N TYR A 61 -7.82 -11.01 -4.94
CA TYR A 61 -6.82 -10.95 -3.89
C TYR A 61 -7.44 -10.75 -2.50
N ASP A 62 -6.98 -11.55 -1.54
CA ASP A 62 -7.30 -11.35 -0.12
C ASP A 62 -6.51 -10.17 0.49
N LEU A 63 -5.40 -9.81 -0.13
CA LEU A 63 -4.54 -8.70 0.29
C LEU A 63 -3.83 -8.12 -0.92
N VAL A 64 -3.98 -6.82 -1.13
CA VAL A 64 -3.14 -6.05 -2.04
C VAL A 64 -2.24 -5.13 -1.23
N LEU A 65 -0.93 -5.23 -1.44
CA LEU A 65 0.06 -4.30 -0.89
C LEU A 65 0.46 -3.33 -2.00
N LEU A 66 -0.05 -2.10 -1.94
CA LEU A 66 0.27 -1.06 -2.92
C LEU A 66 1.49 -0.26 -2.43
N ASP A 67 2.66 -0.77 -2.80
CA ASP A 67 3.96 -0.13 -2.53
C ASP A 67 4.42 0.67 -3.76
N VAL A 68 3.81 1.84 -3.94
CA VAL A 68 4.12 2.76 -5.04
C VAL A 68 4.61 4.08 -4.44
N PRO A 69 5.60 4.75 -5.07
CA PRO A 69 6.06 6.04 -4.59
C PRO A 69 4.95 7.08 -4.70
N GLY A 70 4.94 8.04 -3.77
CA GLY A 70 4.05 9.21 -3.84
C GLY A 70 4.10 9.85 -5.23
N ALA A 71 2.94 10.33 -5.74
CA ALA A 71 2.88 10.90 -7.07
C ALA A 71 3.84 12.09 -7.22
N ARG A 72 4.72 12.01 -8.22
CA ARG A 72 5.78 13.00 -8.51
C ARG A 72 5.78 13.47 -9.97
N SER A 73 4.89 12.90 -10.78
CA SER A 73 4.76 13.21 -12.21
C SER A 73 3.36 12.83 -12.70
N ASP A 74 3.00 13.36 -13.87
CA ASP A 74 1.76 13.03 -14.58
C ASP A 74 1.61 11.51 -14.78
N ASP A 75 2.70 10.83 -15.12
CA ASP A 75 2.70 9.37 -15.33
C ASP A 75 2.24 8.60 -14.09
N SER A 76 2.67 9.05 -12.90
CA SER A 76 2.29 8.43 -11.63
C SER A 76 0.84 8.71 -11.21
N LEU A 77 0.20 9.77 -11.71
CA LEU A 77 -1.18 10.13 -11.33
C LEU A 77 -2.19 9.04 -11.70
N SER A 78 -1.91 8.23 -12.71
CA SER A 78 -2.77 7.11 -13.09
C SER A 78 -2.97 6.10 -11.95
N LEU A 79 -1.92 5.80 -11.18
CA LEU A 79 -1.96 4.93 -10.00
C LEU A 79 -2.59 5.59 -8.77
N TYR A 80 -2.87 6.89 -8.84
CA TYR A 80 -3.59 7.66 -7.82
C TYR A 80 -4.97 8.10 -8.29
N SER A 81 -5.55 7.43 -9.29
CA SER A 81 -6.85 7.78 -9.87
C SER A 81 -7.99 6.98 -9.26
N ARG A 82 -9.21 7.51 -9.30
CA ARG A 82 -10.40 6.77 -8.87
C ARG A 82 -10.61 5.50 -9.71
N GLU A 83 -10.19 5.49 -10.97
CA GLU A 83 -10.28 4.32 -11.84
C GLU A 83 -9.34 3.21 -11.39
N PHE A 84 -8.10 3.53 -11.01
CA PHE A 84 -7.17 2.53 -10.49
C PHE A 84 -7.65 1.94 -9.16
N TYR A 85 -8.11 2.79 -8.24
CA TYR A 85 -8.65 2.32 -6.96
C TYR A 85 -9.96 1.55 -7.14
N SER A 86 -10.76 1.85 -8.17
CA SER A 86 -11.95 1.04 -8.49
C SER A 86 -11.55 -0.35 -9.00
N LEU A 87 -10.51 -0.44 -9.83
CA LEU A 87 -9.95 -1.74 -10.24
C LEU A 87 -9.44 -2.51 -9.02
N LEU A 88 -8.66 -1.88 -8.13
CA LEU A 88 -8.20 -2.53 -6.90
C LEU A 88 -9.37 -3.14 -6.12
N ARG A 89 -10.45 -2.38 -5.95
CA ARG A 89 -11.67 -2.85 -5.27
C ARG A 89 -12.31 -4.04 -5.98
N ASP A 90 -12.45 -3.98 -7.30
CA ASP A 90 -13.09 -5.04 -8.09
C ASP A 90 -12.26 -6.35 -8.11
N HIS A 91 -10.96 -6.25 -7.83
CA HIS A 91 -10.03 -7.37 -7.67
C HIS A 91 -9.86 -7.84 -6.22
N LEU A 92 -10.61 -7.31 -5.25
CA LEU A 92 -10.62 -7.88 -3.89
C LEU A 92 -11.59 -9.06 -3.81
N THR A 93 -11.24 -10.06 -3.00
CA THR A 93 -12.23 -11.03 -2.52
C THR A 93 -13.22 -10.34 -1.58
N ASP A 94 -14.32 -11.01 -1.22
CA ASP A 94 -15.30 -10.52 -0.24
C ASP A 94 -14.67 -10.15 1.11
N ARG A 95 -13.47 -10.66 1.41
CA ARG A 95 -12.70 -10.38 2.63
C ARG A 95 -11.39 -9.65 2.40
N GLY A 96 -11.15 -9.23 1.16
CA GLY A 96 -9.93 -8.59 0.73
C GLY A 96 -9.75 -7.20 1.32
N VAL A 97 -8.48 -6.80 1.46
CA VAL A 97 -8.10 -5.45 1.85
C VAL A 97 -6.95 -4.94 0.99
N VAL A 98 -6.86 -3.62 0.81
CA VAL A 98 -5.70 -2.94 0.22
C VAL A 98 -4.95 -2.23 1.32
N ALA A 99 -3.65 -2.47 1.48
CA ALA A 99 -2.78 -1.62 2.29
C ALA A 99 -1.97 -0.71 1.38
N THR A 100 -1.97 0.60 1.65
CA THR A 100 -1.32 1.59 0.79
C THR A 100 -0.77 2.75 1.61
N TRP A 101 0.36 3.30 1.16
CA TRP A 101 0.93 4.53 1.71
C TRP A 101 -0.02 5.72 1.49
N THR A 102 -0.03 6.69 2.41
CA THR A 102 -0.87 7.89 2.30
C THR A 102 -0.11 9.18 2.63
N TYR A 103 -0.52 10.27 1.97
CA TYR A 103 -0.11 11.62 2.30
C TYR A 103 -0.48 12.00 3.73
N SER A 104 0.46 12.65 4.43
CA SER A 104 0.20 13.21 5.76
C SER A 104 -0.79 14.37 5.68
N PRO A 105 -1.89 14.37 6.46
CA PRO A 105 -2.81 15.51 6.52
C PRO A 105 -2.18 16.77 7.15
N TYR A 106 -1.04 16.62 7.84
CA TYR A 106 -0.34 17.72 8.50
C TYR A 106 0.71 18.39 7.60
N PHE A 107 1.45 17.59 6.83
CA PHE A 107 2.54 18.09 5.98
C PHE A 107 2.11 18.30 4.52
N PHE A 108 1.19 17.47 4.02
CA PHE A 108 0.70 17.48 2.65
C PHE A 108 -0.83 17.58 2.63
N ALA A 109 -1.35 18.64 3.27
CA ALA A 109 -2.77 18.76 3.54
C ALA A 109 -3.63 18.76 2.26
N GLN A 110 -3.17 19.39 1.17
CA GLN A 110 -3.94 19.41 -0.08
C GLN A 110 -3.86 18.07 -0.81
N HIS A 111 -2.66 17.48 -0.93
CA HIS A 111 -2.47 16.13 -1.47
C HIS A 111 -3.34 15.11 -0.74
N ASN A 112 -3.36 15.16 0.60
CA ASN A 112 -4.19 14.28 1.41
C ASN A 112 -5.68 14.44 1.10
N LYS A 113 -6.20 15.67 0.96
CA LYS A 113 -7.61 15.89 0.63
C LYS A 113 -7.96 15.35 -0.75
N ALA A 114 -7.12 15.61 -1.75
CA ALA A 114 -7.30 15.10 -3.11
C ALA A 114 -7.27 13.56 -3.11
N TYR A 115 -6.31 12.97 -2.40
CA TYR A 115 -6.15 11.53 -2.26
C TYR A 115 -7.37 10.89 -1.59
N VAL A 116 -7.81 11.42 -0.44
CA VAL A 116 -8.98 10.91 0.30
C VAL A 116 -10.25 11.01 -0.55
N ASN A 117 -10.48 12.12 -1.25
CA ASN A 117 -11.63 12.23 -2.14
C ASN A 117 -11.55 11.26 -3.33
N THR A 118 -10.35 10.99 -3.85
CA THR A 118 -10.10 10.00 -4.93
C THR A 118 -10.43 8.59 -4.48
N VAL A 119 -9.83 8.14 -3.37
CA VAL A 119 -10.06 6.80 -2.78
C VAL A 119 -11.54 6.62 -2.44
N ARG A 120 -12.17 7.66 -1.88
CA ARG A 120 -13.61 7.66 -1.60
C ARG A 120 -14.47 7.58 -2.85
N ALA A 121 -14.11 8.29 -3.93
CA ALA A 121 -14.82 8.24 -5.21
C ALA A 121 -14.74 6.84 -5.85
N ALA A 122 -13.66 6.09 -5.56
CA ALA A 122 -13.50 4.69 -5.92
C ALA A 122 -14.26 3.71 -5.00
N GLY A 123 -15.11 4.18 -4.08
CA GLY A 123 -15.98 3.34 -3.25
C GLY A 123 -15.40 2.90 -1.91
N PHE A 124 -14.12 3.12 -1.65
CA PHE A 124 -13.53 2.91 -0.32
C PHE A 124 -13.93 4.03 0.63
N VAL A 125 -14.98 3.80 1.42
CA VAL A 125 -15.55 4.82 2.33
C VAL A 125 -15.02 4.74 3.76
N HIS A 126 -14.36 3.64 4.13
CA HIS A 126 -13.71 3.46 5.43
C HIS A 126 -12.24 3.09 5.27
N HIS A 127 -11.44 3.43 6.27
CA HIS A 127 -10.06 3.01 6.38
C HIS A 127 -9.69 2.66 7.82
N LEU A 128 -8.74 1.76 7.98
CA LEU A 128 -7.93 1.62 9.19
C LEU A 128 -6.61 2.34 8.93
N GLU A 129 -6.10 3.11 9.89
CA GLU A 129 -4.79 3.76 9.76
C GLU A 129 -3.75 3.18 10.70
N TYR A 130 -2.51 3.10 10.22
CA TYR A 130 -1.36 2.83 11.06
C TYR A 130 -0.14 3.63 10.58
N SER A 131 0.82 3.78 11.48
CA SER A 131 2.11 4.35 11.13
C SER A 131 3.20 3.35 11.44
N VAL A 132 4.22 3.32 10.61
CA VAL A 132 5.46 2.60 10.90
C VAL A 132 6.36 3.43 11.79
N TYR A 133 7.19 2.77 12.58
CA TYR A 133 8.14 3.38 13.51
C TYR A 133 9.59 3.01 13.17
N HIS A 134 10.45 4.00 12.99
CA HIS A 134 11.85 3.85 12.61
C HIS A 134 12.73 4.65 13.54
N ASP A 135 13.95 4.20 13.77
CA ASP A 135 15.01 4.97 14.46
C ASP A 135 15.75 5.75 13.37
N LEU A 136 15.35 7.02 13.18
CA LEU A 136 15.79 7.82 12.03
C LEU A 136 17.19 8.42 12.21
N ASP A 137 17.58 8.70 13.44
CA ASP A 137 18.87 9.33 13.77
C ASP A 137 19.88 8.36 14.42
N GLY A 138 19.46 7.11 14.70
CA GLY A 138 20.31 6.06 15.25
C GLY A 138 20.51 6.19 16.76
N ASP A 139 19.65 6.93 17.46
CA ASP A 139 19.74 7.14 18.91
C ASP A 139 19.12 5.98 19.73
N GLY A 140 18.55 4.98 19.06
CA GLY A 140 17.89 3.82 19.65
C GLY A 140 16.41 4.04 19.97
N TYR A 141 15.86 5.23 19.72
CA TYR A 141 14.45 5.55 19.88
C TYR A 141 13.75 5.55 18.52
N ARG A 142 12.71 4.71 18.40
CA ARG A 142 11.89 4.70 17.18
C ARG A 142 10.83 5.80 17.22
N GLU A 143 10.86 6.70 16.25
CA GLU A 143 9.84 7.71 16.03
C GLU A 143 8.82 7.29 14.98
N ARG A 144 7.68 8.00 14.98
CA ARG A 144 6.61 7.75 14.02
C ARG A 144 7.05 8.21 12.63
N GLY A 145 7.23 7.25 11.72
CA GLY A 145 7.53 7.48 10.31
C GLY A 145 6.26 7.55 9.46
N GLU A 146 6.28 6.84 8.34
CA GLU A 146 5.25 6.87 7.32
C GLU A 146 3.90 6.38 7.81
N ARG A 147 2.84 6.76 7.09
CA ARG A 147 1.45 6.39 7.40
C ARG A 147 0.87 5.60 6.25
N PHE A 148 0.06 4.61 6.61
CA PHE A 148 -0.63 3.73 5.69
C PHE A 148 -2.12 3.70 6.01
N TYR A 149 -2.91 3.48 4.97
CA TYR A 149 -4.31 3.09 5.09
C TYR A 149 -4.48 1.64 4.70
N VAL A 150 -5.31 0.93 5.46
CA VAL A 150 -5.94 -0.30 5.04
C VAL A 150 -7.35 0.04 4.58
N LEU A 151 -7.69 -0.34 3.36
CA LEU A 151 -8.94 -0.04 2.68
C LEU A 151 -9.73 -1.33 2.50
N SER A 152 -11.04 -1.25 2.68
CA SER A 152 -11.99 -2.29 2.30
C SER A 152 -13.34 -1.63 2.01
N ASP A 153 -14.06 -2.17 1.02
CA ASP A 153 -15.44 -1.81 0.71
C ASP A 153 -16.47 -2.74 1.38
N GLY A 154 -16.00 -3.81 2.03
CA GLY A 154 -16.80 -4.78 2.76
C GLY A 154 -16.38 -4.94 4.23
N PRO A 155 -15.80 -6.09 4.62
CA PRO A 155 -15.45 -6.38 6.00
C PRO A 155 -14.30 -5.52 6.48
N ARG A 156 -14.34 -5.20 7.78
CA ARG A 156 -13.39 -4.30 8.43
C ARG A 156 -12.58 -5.11 9.45
N PRO A 157 -11.61 -5.92 9.00
CA PRO A 157 -10.85 -6.79 9.88
C PRO A 157 -9.99 -5.98 10.85
N THR A 158 -9.80 -6.53 12.04
CA THR A 158 -8.88 -5.98 13.04
C THR A 158 -7.57 -6.76 12.99
N PRO A 159 -6.40 -6.10 12.98
CA PRO A 159 -5.12 -6.79 13.07
C PRO A 159 -5.03 -7.66 14.33
N ASP A 160 -4.62 -8.92 14.15
CA ASP A 160 -4.31 -9.83 15.25
C ASP A 160 -2.80 -9.85 15.50
N LEU A 161 -2.38 -9.08 16.52
CA LEU A 161 -0.96 -8.98 16.88
C LEU A 161 -0.42 -10.21 17.60
N SER A 162 -1.28 -11.13 18.08
CA SER A 162 -0.84 -12.32 18.81
C SER A 162 -0.09 -13.32 17.93
N ARG A 163 -0.31 -13.23 16.61
CA ARG A 163 0.30 -14.10 15.59
C ARG A 163 1.37 -13.40 14.76
N ALA A 164 1.59 -12.11 15.02
CA ALA A 164 2.57 -11.28 14.32
C ALA A 164 3.94 -11.42 15.00
N ALA A 165 4.94 -11.89 14.26
CA ALA A 165 6.31 -12.00 14.75
C ALA A 165 7.30 -11.59 13.65
N SER A 166 8.16 -10.64 13.98
CA SER A 166 9.35 -10.28 13.21
C SER A 166 10.29 -9.50 14.11
N PRO A 167 11.59 -9.34 13.79
CA PRO A 167 12.47 -8.46 14.56
C PRO A 167 11.87 -7.07 14.78
N TYR A 168 11.26 -6.52 13.72
CA TYR A 168 10.56 -5.24 13.77
C TYR A 168 9.34 -5.25 14.70
N LEU A 169 8.47 -6.24 14.59
CA LEU A 169 7.24 -6.32 15.40
C LEU A 169 7.55 -6.63 16.85
N ASN A 170 8.61 -7.38 17.17
CA ASN A 170 9.03 -7.62 18.55
C ASN A 170 9.36 -6.31 19.29
N GLU A 171 9.93 -5.33 18.57
CA GLU A 171 10.27 -4.02 19.13
C GLU A 171 9.10 -3.03 19.11
N THR A 172 8.20 -3.13 18.11
CA THR A 172 7.16 -2.12 17.86
C THR A 172 5.75 -2.55 18.30
N ALA A 173 5.50 -3.84 18.53
CA ALA A 173 4.20 -4.37 18.93
C ALA A 173 3.58 -3.66 20.14
N PRO A 174 4.31 -3.27 21.20
CA PRO A 174 3.73 -2.52 22.32
C PRO A 174 3.05 -1.21 21.87
N ARG A 175 3.64 -0.49 20.91
CA ARG A 175 3.07 0.76 20.36
C ARG A 175 1.76 0.52 19.61
N TYR A 176 1.62 -0.65 19.00
CA TYR A 176 0.39 -1.05 18.31
C TYR A 176 -0.65 -1.61 19.28
N ALA A 177 -0.22 -2.33 20.33
CA ALA A 177 -1.11 -2.93 21.33
C ALA A 177 -1.80 -1.88 22.22
N GLU A 178 -1.16 -0.73 22.44
CA GLU A 178 -1.76 0.41 23.16
C GLU A 178 -2.86 1.12 22.34
N ARG A 179 -2.95 0.86 21.03
CA ARG A 179 -3.93 1.50 20.14
C ARG A 179 -5.21 0.67 20.08
N THR A 180 -6.33 1.39 19.99
CA THR A 180 -7.58 0.79 19.54
C THR A 180 -7.58 0.79 18.01
N TRP A 181 -7.64 -0.39 17.41
CA TRP A 181 -7.78 -0.56 15.97
C TRP A 181 -9.21 -0.21 15.55
N GLU A 182 -9.39 1.00 15.03
CA GLU A 182 -10.70 1.52 14.64
C GLU A 182 -10.74 1.88 13.15
N TRP A 183 -11.75 1.33 12.46
CA TRP A 183 -12.06 1.71 11.10
C TRP A 183 -12.86 3.00 11.07
N ASN A 184 -12.26 4.04 10.52
CA ASN A 184 -12.84 5.37 10.42
C ASN A 184 -13.45 5.60 9.04
N ARG A 185 -14.58 6.30 8.99
CA ARG A 185 -15.13 6.76 7.73
C ARG A 185 -14.27 7.89 7.18
N PHE A 186 -13.91 7.84 5.90
CA PHE A 186 -13.23 8.97 5.26
C PHE A 186 -14.10 10.22 5.31
N PRO A 187 -13.52 11.41 5.58
CA PRO A 187 -14.21 12.66 5.37
C PRO A 187 -14.49 12.88 3.87
N HIS A 188 -15.26 13.92 3.56
CA HIS A 188 -15.36 14.43 2.19
C HIS A 188 -15.02 15.91 2.21
N TYR A 189 -14.01 16.27 1.44
CA TYR A 189 -13.54 17.65 1.36
C TYR A 189 -14.25 18.35 0.20
N ARG A 190 -15.23 19.21 0.53
CA ARG A 190 -15.96 19.98 -0.49
C ARG A 190 -14.99 20.92 -1.21
N GLY A 191 -15.16 21.04 -2.54
CA GLY A 191 -14.31 21.90 -3.37
C GLY A 191 -12.94 21.33 -3.71
N VAL A 192 -12.69 20.05 -3.40
CA VAL A 192 -11.49 19.33 -3.83
C VAL A 192 -11.93 18.20 -4.75
N GLU A 193 -11.45 18.19 -5.98
CA GLU A 193 -11.84 17.18 -6.97
C GLU A 193 -11.05 15.88 -6.77
N PRO A 194 -11.67 14.70 -6.97
CA PRO A 194 -10.91 13.46 -7.04
C PRO A 194 -10.07 13.44 -8.31
N ASN A 195 -8.91 12.79 -8.24
CA ASN A 195 -8.10 12.51 -9.42
C ASN A 195 -8.74 11.43 -10.29
N SER A 196 -8.70 11.63 -11.60
CA SER A 196 -9.27 10.74 -12.60
C SER A 196 -8.29 10.62 -13.77
N VAL A 197 -8.19 9.45 -14.38
CA VAL A 197 -7.35 9.29 -15.61
C VAL A 197 -7.84 10.17 -16.76
N PHE A 198 -9.10 10.59 -16.73
CA PHE A 198 -9.72 11.47 -17.73
C PHE A 198 -9.75 12.95 -17.32
N ASP A 199 -9.40 13.23 -16.06
CA ASP A 199 -9.41 14.57 -15.48
C ASP A 199 -8.38 14.60 -14.33
N PRO A 200 -7.07 14.71 -14.66
CA PRO A 200 -6.01 14.56 -13.67
C PRO A 200 -6.01 15.70 -12.65
N ASN A 201 -5.97 15.35 -11.37
CA ASN A 201 -5.78 16.33 -10.30
C ASN A 201 -4.30 16.42 -9.92
N TYR A 202 -3.68 17.52 -10.35
CA TYR A 202 -2.27 17.84 -10.13
C TYR A 202 -1.93 18.20 -8.68
N ASP A 203 -2.92 18.45 -7.81
CA ASP A 203 -2.71 18.65 -6.36
C ASP A 203 -2.13 17.42 -5.66
N LEU A 204 -2.08 16.26 -6.35
CA LEU A 204 -1.44 15.04 -5.86
C LEU A 204 0.07 14.98 -6.13
N ILE A 205 0.59 15.81 -7.03
CA ILE A 205 2.03 15.82 -7.33
C ILE A 205 2.78 16.50 -6.18
N VAL A 206 3.70 15.76 -5.57
CA VAL A 206 4.65 16.32 -4.60
C VAL A 206 5.83 16.88 -5.36
N ASP A 207 6.05 18.19 -5.25
CA ASP A 207 7.25 18.83 -5.79
C ASP A 207 8.51 18.20 -5.16
N PRO A 208 9.53 17.86 -5.98
CA PRO A 208 10.77 17.23 -5.52
C PRO A 208 11.64 18.14 -4.66
#